data_AF-A0A7C6E8Z9-F1
#
_entry.id   AF-A0A7C6E8Z9-F1
#
_cell.length_a   1.000
_cell.length_b   1.000
_cell.length_c   1.000
_cell.angle_alpha   90.00
_cell.angle_beta   90.00
_cell.angle_gamma   90.00
#
_symmetry.space_group_name_H-M   'P 1'
#
loop_
_entity.id
_entity.type
_entity.pdbx_description
1 polymer ?
#
loop_
_entity_poly.entity_id
_entity_poly.type
_entity_poly.pdbx_seq_one_letter_code
_entity_poly.pdbx_strand_id
1 'polypeptide(L)'
;MRLLQASLLLVWTSAALWGQTSYGRVTGRITDSTGGLVAGASVRIVQSGTNIATSTTSNEQGVYDLFNLLPGEYLLYVEKEGFRKHQRGPFEVRVGDVVSIDVALEVGAVSETVTVTAEAPLIESSTASLGQVIESKQLHNLPLPGGAATYLMQLSPGVVSLNAPTHGWLPQARDSISNISVSGSRARNSEFQLDGAPNMAQSGNIAFSPPPEMIQEFRVQTAAYDASVGRFTGAYINMVPKSGANEFHGTGWFSHLSRPLMTHPFFVNRQLYDLRTGPVTPEKRNSLWLPTRTNRTRTSFAGPVLIPKLYN
;
A
#
# COMPACT_ATOMS: atom_id res chain seq x y z
N MET A 1 42.72 12.94 -17.31
CA MET A 1 42.30 11.61 -17.80
C MET A 1 41.82 10.65 -16.71
N ARG A 2 42.49 10.53 -15.55
CA ARG A 2 42.08 9.60 -14.49
C ARG A 2 40.72 9.93 -13.82
N LEU A 3 40.36 11.21 -13.69
CA LEU A 3 39.05 11.62 -13.16
C LEU A 3 37.91 11.28 -14.12
N LEU A 4 38.10 11.47 -15.43
CA LEU A 4 37.10 11.12 -16.46
C LEU A 4 36.83 9.62 -16.53
N GLN A 5 37.86 8.78 -16.32
CA GLN A 5 37.70 7.33 -16.26
C GLN A 5 36.95 6.88 -15.00
N ALA A 6 37.16 7.53 -13.85
CA ALA A 6 36.39 7.28 -12.63
C ALA A 6 34.92 7.72 -12.76
N SER A 7 34.64 8.83 -13.46
CA SER A 7 33.27 9.27 -13.76
C SER A 7 32.53 8.31 -14.67
N LEU A 8 33.20 7.75 -15.69
CA LEU A 8 32.59 6.83 -16.65
C LEU A 8 32.24 5.47 -16.00
N LEU A 9 33.09 5.00 -15.08
CA LEU A 9 32.86 3.77 -14.32
C LEU A 9 31.66 3.89 -13.36
N LEU A 10 31.47 5.06 -12.73
CA LEU A 10 30.34 5.30 -11.84
C LEU A 10 28.99 5.31 -12.58
N VAL A 11 28.96 5.85 -13.81
CA VAL A 11 27.75 5.90 -14.66
C VAL A 11 27.33 4.51 -15.15
N TRP A 12 28.29 3.61 -15.40
CA TRP A 12 28.00 2.22 -15.80
C TRP A 12 27.48 1.35 -14.64
N THR A 13 27.93 1.60 -13.40
CA THR A 13 27.41 0.87 -12.22
C THR A 13 26.00 1.28 -11.81
N SER A 14 25.53 2.49 -12.17
CA SER A 14 24.15 2.92 -11.92
C SER A 14 23.10 2.31 -12.87
N ALA A 15 23.52 1.67 -13.97
CA ALA A 15 22.60 1.10 -14.97
C ALA A 15 22.05 -0.29 -14.59
N ALA A 16 22.51 -0.88 -13.48
CA ALA A 16 22.10 -2.23 -13.03
C ALA A 16 21.42 -2.23 -11.64
N LEU A 17 20.90 -1.09 -11.20
CA LEU A 17 20.09 -1.04 -9.98
C LEU A 17 18.66 -1.43 -10.34
N TRP A 18 18.23 -2.61 -9.91
CA TRP A 18 16.81 -2.94 -9.84
C TRP A 18 16.16 -1.97 -8.86
N GLY A 19 15.17 -1.20 -9.35
CA GLY A 19 14.44 -0.23 -8.53
C GLY A 19 13.81 -0.91 -7.31
N GLN A 20 13.63 -0.16 -6.23
CA GLN A 20 12.85 -0.64 -5.09
C GLN A 20 11.40 -0.86 -5.56
N THR A 21 10.93 -2.10 -5.52
CA THR A 21 9.61 -2.47 -6.06
C THR A 21 8.59 -2.48 -4.92
N SER A 22 7.73 -1.47 -4.89
CA SER A 22 6.49 -1.39 -4.10
C SER A 22 5.38 -2.32 -4.61
N TYR A 23 5.69 -3.16 -5.59
CA TYR A 23 4.77 -4.05 -6.27
C TYR A 23 4.67 -5.41 -5.59
N GLY A 24 3.56 -6.11 -5.82
CA GLY A 24 3.42 -7.51 -5.44
C GLY A 24 4.19 -8.45 -6.39
N ARG A 25 4.40 -9.68 -5.93
CA ARG A 25 4.95 -10.81 -6.70
C ARG A 25 4.03 -12.01 -6.56
N VAL A 26 3.85 -12.74 -7.66
CA VAL A 26 3.22 -14.07 -7.63
C VAL A 26 4.28 -15.09 -7.99
N THR A 27 4.40 -16.12 -7.18
CA THR A 27 5.34 -17.24 -7.35
C THR A 27 4.59 -18.55 -7.21
N GLY A 28 5.21 -19.65 -7.61
CA GLY A 28 4.68 -20.98 -7.34
C GLY A 28 5.32 -22.05 -8.19
N ARG A 29 4.82 -23.26 -8.04
CA ARG A 29 5.34 -24.44 -8.72
C ARG A 29 4.26 -25.12 -9.56
N ILE A 30 4.64 -25.53 -10.76
CA ILE A 30 3.80 -26.24 -11.70
C ILE A 30 4.16 -27.72 -11.70
N THR A 31 3.15 -28.53 -11.41
CA THR A 31 3.25 -29.99 -11.38
C THR A 31 2.23 -30.63 -12.32
N ASP A 32 2.44 -31.88 -12.71
CA ASP A 32 1.42 -32.69 -13.39
C ASP A 32 0.57 -33.48 -12.37
N SER A 33 -0.44 -34.20 -12.85
CA SER A 33 -1.33 -35.04 -12.01
C SER A 33 -0.63 -36.19 -11.28
N THR A 34 0.61 -36.52 -11.64
CA THR A 34 1.46 -37.51 -10.96
C THR A 34 2.42 -36.88 -9.95
N GLY A 35 2.44 -35.56 -9.84
CA GLY A 35 3.39 -34.79 -9.02
C GLY A 35 4.73 -34.52 -9.70
N GLY A 36 4.86 -34.86 -11.00
CA GLY A 36 6.01 -34.56 -11.83
C GLY A 36 6.17 -33.07 -12.09
N LEU A 37 7.40 -32.60 -12.27
CA LEU A 37 7.73 -31.20 -12.50
C LEU A 37 7.50 -30.80 -13.96
N VAL A 38 6.80 -29.69 -14.20
CA VAL A 38 6.52 -29.22 -15.56
C VAL A 38 7.35 -27.97 -15.89
N ALA A 39 8.41 -28.19 -16.67
CA ALA A 39 9.28 -27.12 -17.16
C ALA A 39 8.76 -26.47 -18.45
N GLY A 40 9.01 -25.16 -18.61
CA GLY A 40 8.65 -24.40 -19.80
C GLY A 40 7.15 -24.30 -20.05
N ALA A 41 6.34 -24.29 -19.00
CA ALA A 41 4.93 -23.91 -19.07
C ALA A 41 4.84 -22.38 -19.21
N SER A 42 3.96 -21.91 -20.09
CA SER A 42 3.67 -20.49 -20.26
C SER A 42 2.73 -20.04 -19.15
N VAL A 43 3.17 -19.07 -18.34
CA VAL A 43 2.38 -18.51 -17.25
C VAL A 43 2.06 -17.07 -17.60
N ARG A 44 0.77 -16.72 -17.62
CA ARG A 44 0.28 -15.37 -17.93
C ARG A 44 -0.70 -14.94 -16.85
N ILE A 45 -0.44 -13.81 -16.22
CA ILE A 45 -1.35 -13.19 -15.26
C ILE A 45 -1.95 -11.92 -15.87
N VAL A 46 -3.24 -11.67 -15.63
CA VAL A 46 -3.96 -10.50 -16.14
C VAL A 46 -4.61 -9.77 -14.98
N GLN A 47 -4.39 -8.47 -14.87
CA GLN A 47 -5.07 -7.62 -13.90
C GLN A 47 -6.49 -7.29 -14.41
N SER A 48 -7.53 -7.66 -13.68
CA SER A 48 -8.93 -7.55 -14.14
C SER A 48 -9.37 -6.09 -14.38
N GLY A 49 -8.82 -5.13 -13.62
CA GLY A 49 -9.20 -3.71 -13.72
C GLY A 49 -8.54 -2.93 -14.87
N THR A 50 -7.34 -3.34 -15.30
CA THR A 50 -6.54 -2.63 -16.31
C THR A 50 -6.33 -3.45 -17.58
N ASN A 51 -6.61 -4.75 -17.55
CA ASN A 51 -6.28 -5.72 -18.60
C ASN A 51 -4.77 -5.82 -18.91
N ILE A 52 -3.90 -5.31 -18.04
CA ILE A 52 -2.45 -5.46 -18.19
C ILE A 52 -2.09 -6.93 -17.94
N ALA A 53 -1.43 -7.54 -18.93
CA ALA A 53 -0.95 -8.90 -18.87
C ALA A 53 0.57 -8.93 -18.61
N THR A 54 0.99 -9.74 -17.65
CA THR A 54 2.42 -10.05 -17.41
C THR A 54 2.62 -11.55 -17.61
N SER A 55 3.68 -11.94 -18.31
CA SER A 55 3.96 -13.35 -18.59
C SER A 55 5.37 -13.75 -18.21
N THR A 56 5.52 -15.02 -17.88
CA THR A 56 6.79 -15.68 -17.57
C THR A 56 6.71 -17.15 -17.99
N THR A 57 7.81 -17.88 -17.88
CA THR A 57 7.85 -19.33 -18.13
C THR A 57 8.38 -20.07 -16.90
N SER A 58 7.89 -21.28 -16.65
CA SER A 58 8.45 -22.10 -15.57
C SER A 58 9.84 -22.61 -15.91
N ASN A 59 10.71 -22.66 -14.89
CA ASN A 59 12.06 -23.18 -15.00
C ASN A 59 12.09 -24.73 -14.95
N GLU A 60 13.29 -25.33 -14.95
CA GLU A 60 13.49 -26.79 -14.90
C GLU A 60 12.91 -27.44 -13.63
N GLN A 61 12.76 -26.67 -12.55
CA GLN A 61 12.17 -27.11 -11.29
C GLN A 61 10.65 -26.88 -11.26
N GLY A 62 10.04 -26.49 -12.38
CA GLY A 62 8.63 -26.13 -12.48
C GLY A 62 8.26 -24.83 -11.76
N VAL A 63 9.22 -24.07 -11.25
CA VAL A 63 8.98 -22.82 -10.52
C VAL A 63 8.82 -21.67 -11.49
N TYR A 64 7.87 -20.78 -11.22
CA TYR A 64 7.65 -19.55 -11.98
C TYR A 64 7.60 -18.34 -11.05
N ASP A 65 7.95 -17.18 -11.60
CA ASP A 65 7.95 -15.91 -10.88
C ASP A 65 7.48 -14.76 -11.76
N LEU A 66 6.49 -14.04 -11.25
CA LEU A 66 5.91 -12.83 -11.83
C LEU A 66 6.17 -11.66 -10.88
N PHE A 67 7.02 -10.74 -11.29
CA PHE A 67 7.38 -9.55 -10.52
C PHE A 67 6.58 -8.33 -10.98
N ASN A 68 6.65 -7.25 -10.19
CA ASN A 68 6.12 -5.93 -10.55
C ASN A 68 4.60 -5.88 -10.78
N LEU A 69 3.84 -6.67 -10.01
CA LEU A 69 2.38 -6.67 -10.08
C LEU A 69 1.81 -5.50 -9.27
N LEU A 70 1.00 -4.66 -9.92
CA LEU A 70 0.24 -3.62 -9.25
C LEU A 70 -0.76 -4.23 -8.25
N PRO A 71 -1.15 -3.52 -7.19
CA PRO A 71 -2.18 -4.03 -6.29
C PRO A 71 -3.53 -4.12 -7.01
N GLY A 72 -4.23 -5.25 -6.85
CA GLY A 72 -5.55 -5.46 -7.43
C GLY A 72 -5.93 -6.93 -7.60
N GLU A 73 -7.04 -7.17 -8.30
CA GLU A 73 -7.50 -8.52 -8.62
C GLU A 73 -6.88 -9.05 -9.91
N TYR A 74 -6.45 -10.31 -9.87
CA TYR A 74 -5.77 -10.99 -10.97
C TYR A 74 -6.42 -12.31 -11.34
N LEU A 75 -6.25 -12.67 -12.62
CA LEU A 75 -6.50 -13.99 -13.19
C LEU A 75 -5.19 -14.59 -13.67
N LEU A 76 -4.86 -15.79 -13.22
CA LEU A 76 -3.68 -16.55 -13.63
C LEU A 76 -4.07 -17.59 -14.68
N TYR A 77 -3.29 -17.66 -15.75
CA TYR A 77 -3.41 -18.64 -16.82
C TYR A 77 -2.10 -19.41 -16.95
N VAL A 78 -2.18 -20.74 -16.98
CA VAL A 78 -1.04 -21.62 -17.20
C VAL A 78 -1.34 -22.52 -18.38
N GLU A 79 -0.42 -22.54 -19.36
CA GLU A 79 -0.56 -23.29 -20.60
C GLU A 79 0.73 -24.08 -20.90
N LYS A 80 0.59 -25.36 -21.24
CA LYS A 80 1.69 -26.21 -21.73
C LYS A 80 1.13 -27.18 -22.78
N GLU A 81 1.87 -27.38 -23.86
CA GLU A 81 1.51 -28.39 -24.86
C GLU A 81 1.40 -29.78 -24.22
N GLY A 82 0.33 -30.52 -24.55
CA GLY A 82 -0.01 -31.81 -23.95
C GLY A 82 -0.81 -31.73 -22.64
N PHE A 83 -1.09 -30.52 -22.14
CA PHE A 83 -1.91 -30.29 -20.94
C PHE A 83 -3.11 -29.40 -21.24
N ARG A 84 -4.14 -29.53 -20.40
CA ARG A 84 -5.29 -28.62 -20.37
C ARG A 84 -4.86 -27.22 -19.93
N LYS A 85 -5.52 -26.18 -20.44
CA LYS A 85 -5.31 -24.83 -19.93
C LYS A 85 -5.82 -24.75 -18.51
N HIS A 86 -5.01 -24.21 -17.61
CA HIS A 86 -5.43 -23.96 -16.24
C HIS A 86 -5.65 -22.48 -16.03
N GLN A 87 -6.83 -22.12 -15.55
CA GLN A 87 -7.19 -20.76 -15.15
C GLN A 87 -7.49 -20.75 -13.66
N ARG A 88 -6.83 -19.86 -12.92
CA ARG A 88 -7.06 -19.65 -11.50
C ARG A 88 -7.41 -18.19 -11.22
N GLY A 89 -8.44 -17.98 -10.42
CA GLY A 89 -8.86 -16.66 -9.92
C GLY A 89 -10.37 -16.45 -9.97
N PRO A 90 -10.84 -15.24 -9.60
CA PRO A 90 -10.04 -14.08 -9.22
C PRO A 90 -9.34 -14.23 -7.86
N PHE A 91 -8.15 -13.65 -7.70
CA PHE A 91 -7.48 -13.49 -6.40
C PHE A 91 -6.84 -12.10 -6.29
N GLU A 92 -6.71 -11.60 -5.06
CA GLU A 92 -6.14 -10.29 -4.77
C GLU A 92 -4.62 -10.39 -4.58
N VAL A 93 -3.88 -9.43 -5.14
CA VAL A 93 -2.45 -9.19 -4.85
C VAL A 93 -2.33 -7.80 -4.26
N ARG A 94 -1.70 -7.67 -3.09
CA ARG A 94 -1.50 -6.38 -2.41
C ARG A 94 -0.05 -5.92 -2.54
N VAL A 95 0.21 -4.67 -2.18
CA VAL A 95 1.53 -4.02 -2.20
C VAL A 95 2.55 -4.83 -1.43
N GLY A 96 3.59 -5.35 -2.08
CA GLY A 96 4.64 -6.11 -1.38
C GLY A 96 4.18 -7.47 -0.84
N ASP A 97 3.06 -8.01 -1.32
CA ASP A 97 2.74 -9.43 -1.13
C ASP A 97 3.63 -10.31 -2.02
N VAL A 98 3.93 -11.50 -1.52
CA VAL A 98 4.53 -12.61 -2.26
C VAL A 98 3.55 -13.78 -2.21
N VAL A 99 2.59 -13.74 -3.14
CA VAL A 99 1.51 -14.72 -3.23
C VAL A 99 2.04 -16.01 -3.87
N SER A 100 1.98 -17.13 -3.13
CA SER A 100 2.40 -18.44 -3.62
C SER A 100 1.21 -19.25 -4.15
N ILE A 101 1.23 -19.59 -5.43
CA ILE A 101 0.16 -20.32 -6.14
C ILE A 101 0.77 -21.51 -6.87
N ASP A 102 0.63 -22.69 -6.26
CA ASP A 102 0.98 -23.94 -6.91
C ASP A 102 -0.14 -24.38 -7.87
N VAL A 103 0.25 -24.94 -9.01
CA VAL A 103 -0.67 -25.34 -10.08
C VAL A 103 -0.40 -26.79 -10.46
N ALA A 104 -1.43 -27.61 -10.42
CA ALA A 104 -1.41 -28.97 -10.96
C ALA A 104 -2.08 -28.98 -12.34
N LEU A 105 -1.32 -29.33 -13.38
CA LEU A 105 -1.81 -29.46 -14.74
C LEU A 105 -2.34 -30.86 -14.99
N GLU A 106 -3.53 -30.92 -15.59
CA GLU A 106 -4.13 -32.16 -16.06
C GLU A 106 -3.72 -32.42 -17.51
N VAL A 107 -3.38 -33.68 -17.82
CA VAL A 107 -3.09 -34.11 -19.19
C VAL A 107 -4.35 -33.99 -20.04
N GLY A 108 -4.24 -33.37 -21.22
CA GLY A 108 -5.37 -33.16 -22.12
C GLY A 108 -5.05 -32.17 -23.24
N ALA A 109 -6.03 -31.90 -24.10
CA ALA A 109 -5.87 -30.93 -25.17
C ALA A 109 -5.90 -29.49 -24.61
N VAL A 110 -5.07 -28.61 -25.17
CA VAL A 110 -5.00 -27.18 -24.83
C VAL A 110 -6.33 -26.44 -25.11
N SER A 111 -7.27 -27.05 -25.84
CA SER A 111 -8.62 -26.53 -26.05
C SER A 111 -9.54 -26.67 -24.83
N GLU A 112 -9.20 -27.51 -23.86
CA GLU A 112 -9.99 -27.71 -22.64
C GLU A 112 -9.43 -26.85 -21.50
N THR A 113 -10.29 -26.07 -20.86
CA THR A 113 -9.92 -25.14 -19.78
C THR A 113 -10.47 -25.64 -18.45
N VAL A 114 -9.60 -25.73 -17.44
CA VAL A 114 -9.96 -25.95 -16.04
C VAL A 114 -9.99 -24.60 -15.34
N THR A 115 -11.15 -24.19 -14.83
CA THR A 115 -11.29 -22.94 -14.08
C THR A 115 -11.46 -23.24 -12.60
N VAL A 116 -10.50 -22.80 -11.78
CA VAL A 116 -10.54 -22.92 -10.32
C VAL A 116 -10.91 -21.57 -9.71
N THR A 117 -12.15 -21.47 -9.21
CA THR A 117 -12.73 -20.25 -8.61
C THR A 117 -12.81 -20.28 -7.09
N ALA A 118 -12.60 -21.44 -6.45
CA ALA A 118 -12.86 -21.64 -5.02
C ALA A 118 -11.68 -22.36 -4.34
N GLU A 119 -10.66 -21.60 -3.93
CA GLU A 119 -9.67 -22.08 -2.97
C GLU A 119 -9.61 -21.13 -1.76
N ALA A 120 -9.14 -21.62 -0.61
CA ALA A 120 -9.03 -20.88 0.63
C ALA A 120 -8.24 -19.56 0.44
N PRO A 121 -8.53 -18.51 1.23
CA PRO A 121 -7.81 -17.24 1.14
C PRO A 121 -6.31 -17.50 1.26
N LEU A 122 -5.55 -16.99 0.29
CA LEU A 122 -4.10 -17.08 0.26
C LEU A 122 -3.55 -16.43 1.53
N ILE A 123 -3.07 -17.26 2.46
CA ILE A 123 -2.34 -16.78 3.62
C ILE A 123 -0.95 -16.42 3.12
N GLU A 124 -0.57 -15.17 3.35
CA GLU A 124 0.79 -14.69 3.11
C GLU A 124 1.74 -15.37 4.11
N SER A 125 2.20 -16.56 3.75
CA SER A 125 3.08 -17.43 4.55
C SER A 125 4.55 -17.29 4.17
N SER A 126 4.83 -16.55 3.09
CA SER A 126 6.14 -16.40 2.47
C SER A 126 6.99 -15.29 3.11
N THR A 127 6.41 -14.39 3.91
CA THR A 127 7.14 -13.28 4.54
C THR A 127 7.06 -13.30 6.07
N ALA A 128 8.19 -13.04 6.73
CA ALA A 128 8.27 -12.92 8.19
C ALA A 128 7.90 -11.52 8.71
N SER A 129 7.39 -10.63 7.85
CA SER A 129 7.15 -9.23 8.21
C SER A 129 5.88 -9.06 9.05
N LEU A 130 5.97 -8.29 10.14
CA LEU A 130 4.79 -7.91 10.91
C LEU A 130 4.29 -6.56 10.40
N GLY A 131 3.10 -6.56 9.81
CA GLY A 131 2.49 -5.36 9.31
C GLY A 131 0.98 -5.49 9.12
N GLN A 132 0.35 -4.36 8.87
CA GLN A 132 -1.07 -4.27 8.58
C GLN A 132 -1.27 -3.46 7.31
N VAL A 133 -2.10 -4.00 6.41
CA VAL A 133 -2.58 -3.28 5.22
C VAL A 133 -3.89 -2.59 5.60
N ILE A 134 -3.95 -1.29 5.33
CA ILE A 134 -5.18 -0.51 5.43
C ILE A 134 -5.75 -0.36 4.02
N GLU A 135 -6.90 -0.98 3.81
CA GLU A 135 -7.55 -1.08 2.50
C GLU A 135 -8.32 0.20 2.13
N SER A 136 -8.54 0.41 0.84
CA SER A 136 -9.42 1.46 0.29
C SER A 136 -10.77 1.52 1.00
N LYS A 137 -11.38 0.35 1.27
CA LYS A 137 -12.67 0.27 1.96
C LYS A 137 -12.60 0.84 3.38
N GLN A 138 -11.52 0.57 4.12
CA GLN A 138 -11.31 1.12 5.46
C GLN A 138 -11.05 2.63 5.40
N LEU A 139 -10.26 3.10 4.42
CA LEU A 139 -10.04 4.52 4.17
C LEU A 139 -11.36 5.30 3.92
N HIS A 140 -12.33 4.66 3.28
CA HIS A 140 -13.62 5.29 2.96
C HIS A 140 -14.69 5.11 4.06
N ASN A 141 -14.67 3.99 4.79
CA ASN A 141 -15.72 3.67 5.76
C ASN A 141 -15.37 4.02 7.21
N LEU A 142 -14.08 4.15 7.55
CA LEU A 142 -13.67 4.49 8.89
C LEU A 142 -13.59 6.01 9.10
N PRO A 143 -13.87 6.50 10.32
CA PRO A 143 -13.69 7.89 10.64
C PRO A 143 -12.25 8.33 10.41
N LEU A 144 -12.08 9.41 9.62
CA LEU A 144 -10.79 10.06 9.40
C LEU A 144 -10.82 11.46 10.04
N PRO A 145 -10.43 11.60 11.31
CA PRO A 145 -10.23 12.90 11.94
C PRO A 145 -9.36 13.79 11.07
N GLY A 146 -9.86 14.99 10.80
CA GLY A 146 -9.20 15.94 9.93
C GLY A 146 -9.02 15.49 8.48
N GLY A 147 -9.50 14.32 8.05
CA GLY A 147 -9.38 13.82 6.67
C GLY A 147 -7.99 13.32 6.28
N ALA A 148 -7.14 12.97 7.25
CA ALA A 148 -5.83 12.36 7.00
C ALA A 148 -5.93 10.83 6.97
N ALA A 149 -5.57 10.20 5.85
CA ALA A 149 -5.51 8.75 5.69
C ALA A 149 -4.59 8.07 6.72
N THR A 150 -3.47 8.73 7.01
CA THR A 150 -2.45 8.28 7.96
C THR A 150 -2.97 8.13 9.40
N TYR A 151 -4.12 8.71 9.74
CA TYR A 151 -4.75 8.47 11.04
C TYR A 151 -4.99 6.98 11.31
N LEU A 152 -5.35 6.20 10.27
CA LEU A 152 -5.63 4.77 10.38
C LEU A 152 -4.38 3.91 10.60
N MET A 153 -3.16 4.46 10.52
CA MET A 153 -1.95 3.72 10.88
C MET A 153 -2.01 3.19 12.31
N GLN A 154 -2.74 3.85 13.20
CA GLN A 154 -2.96 3.46 14.59
C GLN A 154 -3.75 2.15 14.75
N LEU A 155 -4.40 1.66 13.70
CA LEU A 155 -5.01 0.33 13.72
C LEU A 155 -3.94 -0.77 13.72
N SER A 156 -2.73 -0.44 13.27
CA SER A 156 -1.60 -1.38 13.19
C SER A 156 -1.04 -1.65 14.59
N PRO A 157 -0.76 -2.91 14.94
CA PRO A 157 -0.22 -3.28 16.24
C PRO A 157 1.09 -2.54 16.55
N GLY A 158 1.19 -1.99 17.76
CA GLY A 158 2.41 -1.31 18.23
C GLY A 158 2.54 0.14 17.77
N VAL A 159 1.63 0.68 16.97
CA VAL A 159 1.60 2.11 16.59
C VAL A 159 0.84 2.92 17.64
N VAL A 160 1.50 3.91 18.24
CA VAL A 160 0.91 4.82 19.22
C VAL A 160 1.15 6.27 18.78
N SER A 161 0.08 7.06 18.71
CA SER A 161 0.18 8.51 18.51
C SER A 161 0.62 9.21 19.80
N LEU A 162 1.63 10.07 19.70
CA LEU A 162 2.10 10.92 20.79
C LEU A 162 1.50 12.33 20.72
N ASN A 163 0.57 12.56 19.78
CA ASN A 163 -0.15 13.82 19.70
C ASN A 163 -1.05 14.03 20.90
N ALA A 164 -1.27 15.30 21.25
CA ALA A 164 -2.29 15.64 22.22
C ALA A 164 -3.67 15.11 21.75
N PRO A 165 -4.56 14.67 22.65
CA PRO A 165 -5.92 14.22 22.30
C PRO A 165 -6.75 15.27 21.56
N THR A 166 -6.31 16.52 21.60
CA THR A 166 -6.93 17.69 20.97
C THR A 166 -6.45 17.91 19.53
N HIS A 167 -5.47 17.14 19.05
CA HIS A 167 -4.91 17.32 17.73
C HIS A 167 -5.92 16.87 16.66
N GLY A 168 -6.23 17.75 15.72
CA GLY A 168 -7.31 17.56 14.74
C GLY A 168 -6.93 16.70 13.53
N TRP A 169 -5.72 16.13 13.48
CA TRP A 169 -5.18 15.30 12.40
C TRP A 169 -5.43 15.86 11.01
N LEU A 170 -5.17 17.16 10.87
CA LEU A 170 -5.29 17.83 9.58
C LEU A 170 -4.12 17.36 8.68
N PRO A 171 -4.32 17.02 7.39
CA PRO A 171 -3.28 16.60 6.45
C PRO A 171 -2.10 17.56 6.36
N GLN A 172 -2.31 18.87 6.58
CA GLN A 172 -1.21 19.84 6.61
C GLN A 172 -0.36 19.80 7.89
N ALA A 173 -0.83 19.16 8.97
CA ALA A 173 -0.10 18.98 10.22
C ALA A 173 0.87 17.80 10.11
N ARG A 174 1.82 17.93 9.18
CA ARG A 174 2.85 16.93 8.84
C ARG A 174 3.64 16.49 10.07
N ASP A 175 3.93 17.46 10.94
CA ASP A 175 4.57 17.27 12.23
C ASP A 175 3.80 16.31 13.13
N SER A 176 2.47 16.35 13.11
CA SER A 176 1.64 15.54 14.00
C SER A 176 1.39 14.16 13.41
N ILE A 177 1.27 14.05 12.08
CA ILE A 177 1.20 12.75 11.39
C ILE A 177 2.43 11.88 11.69
N SER A 178 3.62 12.49 11.73
CA SER A 178 4.87 11.79 12.03
C SER A 178 5.18 11.65 13.52
N ASN A 179 4.36 12.23 14.40
CA ASN A 179 4.53 12.15 15.85
C ASN A 179 3.91 10.85 16.41
N ILE A 180 4.41 9.73 15.89
CA ILE A 180 4.03 8.39 16.30
C ILE A 180 5.25 7.65 16.86
N SER A 181 5.02 6.80 17.86
CA SER A 181 5.97 5.81 18.35
C SER A 181 5.50 4.44 17.88
N VAL A 182 6.42 3.61 17.41
CA VAL A 182 6.12 2.26 16.93
C VAL A 182 6.99 1.28 17.66
N SER A 183 6.39 0.29 18.31
CA SER A 183 7.13 -0.76 19.05
C SER A 183 8.13 -0.19 20.08
N GLY A 184 7.83 0.97 20.67
CA GLY A 184 8.70 1.65 21.65
C GLY A 184 9.81 2.53 21.04
N SER A 185 9.83 2.71 19.71
CA SER A 185 10.78 3.61 19.05
C SER A 185 10.59 5.06 19.46
N ARG A 186 11.63 5.89 19.26
CA ARG A 186 11.48 7.34 19.32
C ARG A 186 10.43 7.82 18.30
N ALA A 187 9.78 8.92 18.65
CA ALA A 187 8.89 9.64 17.75
C ALA A 187 9.65 10.09 16.49
N ARG A 188 8.97 10.16 15.34
CA ARG A 188 9.54 10.66 14.07
C ARG A 188 10.70 9.81 13.50
N ASN A 189 10.79 8.55 13.93
CA ASN A 189 11.75 7.58 13.40
C ASN A 189 11.10 6.54 12.46
N SER A 190 9.95 6.86 11.88
CA SER A 190 9.29 6.06 10.86
C SER A 190 9.65 6.57 9.47
N GLU A 191 9.78 5.68 8.50
CA GLU A 191 10.01 6.02 7.09
C GLU A 191 8.66 6.01 6.37
N PHE A 192 8.30 7.14 5.75
CA PHE A 192 7.12 7.25 4.91
C PHE A 192 7.54 7.17 3.45
N GLN A 193 6.83 6.35 2.68
CA GLN A 193 6.98 6.25 1.24
C GLN A 193 5.65 6.47 0.54
N LEU A 194 5.74 7.01 -0.68
CA LEU A 194 4.63 7.15 -1.61
C LEU A 194 5.02 6.41 -2.88
N ASP A 195 4.30 5.35 -3.20
CA ASP A 195 4.55 4.49 -4.36
C ASP A 195 5.97 3.90 -4.39
N GLY A 196 6.54 3.56 -3.22
CA GLY A 196 7.92 3.07 -3.13
C GLY A 196 9.01 4.15 -3.22
N ALA A 197 8.65 5.42 -3.33
CA ALA A 197 9.59 6.54 -3.26
C ALA A 197 9.60 7.18 -1.85
N PRO A 198 10.76 7.55 -1.29
CA PRO A 198 10.84 8.25 -0.01
C PRO A 198 10.01 9.54 0.01
N ASN A 199 9.11 9.66 0.99
CA ASN A 199 8.20 10.78 1.20
C ASN A 199 8.50 11.47 2.55
N MET A 200 9.77 11.76 2.78
CA MET A 200 10.30 12.33 4.01
C MET A 200 10.74 13.79 3.83
N ALA A 201 10.46 14.62 4.83
CA ALA A 201 10.91 15.99 4.98
C ALA A 201 11.85 16.13 6.18
N GLN A 202 12.35 17.34 6.41
CA GLN A 202 13.24 17.65 7.53
C GLN A 202 12.63 17.23 8.88
N SER A 203 13.50 16.82 9.81
CA SER A 203 13.14 16.44 11.18
C SER A 203 12.24 15.21 11.30
N GLY A 204 12.33 14.27 10.35
CA GLY A 204 11.59 13.00 10.39
C GLY A 204 10.09 13.15 10.13
N ASN A 205 9.72 14.21 9.40
CA ASN A 205 8.33 14.49 9.04
C ASN A 205 7.99 13.84 7.70
N ILE A 206 6.72 13.52 7.51
CA ILE A 206 6.18 13.22 6.18
C ILE A 206 6.24 14.49 5.32
N ALA A 207 6.70 14.39 4.08
CA ALA A 207 6.78 15.54 3.18
C ALA A 207 5.40 15.93 2.65
N PHE A 208 4.65 14.94 2.17
CA PHE A 208 3.33 15.10 1.61
C PHE A 208 2.37 14.07 2.22
N SER A 209 1.20 14.52 2.69
CA SER A 209 0.13 13.64 3.18
C SER A 209 -0.97 13.54 2.13
N PRO A 210 -1.00 12.46 1.31
CA PRO A 210 -2.08 12.20 0.37
C PRO A 210 -3.47 12.28 1.03
N PRO A 211 -4.46 12.88 0.37
CA PRO A 211 -5.85 12.68 0.77
C PRO A 211 -6.27 11.20 0.54
N PRO A 212 -7.17 10.65 1.36
CA PRO A 212 -7.62 9.25 1.29
C PRO A 212 -8.18 8.86 -0.08
N GLU A 213 -8.77 9.79 -0.83
CA GLU A 213 -9.37 9.48 -2.14
C GLU A 213 -8.31 9.09 -3.19
N MET A 214 -7.06 9.52 -3.00
CA MET A 214 -5.93 9.23 -3.87
C MET A 214 -5.24 7.90 -3.53
N ILE A 215 -5.39 7.40 -2.31
CA ILE A 215 -4.72 6.18 -1.84
C ILE A 215 -5.60 4.96 -2.15
N GLN A 216 -5.01 3.93 -2.76
CA GLN A 216 -5.65 2.62 -2.93
C GLN A 216 -5.52 1.81 -1.63
N GLU A 217 -4.31 1.73 -1.12
CA GLU A 217 -4.01 1.08 0.14
C GLU A 217 -2.72 1.66 0.72
N PHE A 218 -2.50 1.46 2.01
CA PHE A 218 -1.18 1.67 2.57
C PHE A 218 -0.83 0.55 3.54
N ARG A 219 0.44 0.13 3.48
CA ARG A 219 1.00 -0.91 4.34
C ARG A 219 1.83 -0.27 5.43
N VAL A 220 1.57 -0.66 6.67
CA VAL A 220 2.35 -0.28 7.85
C VAL A 220 3.08 -1.51 8.35
N GLN A 221 4.40 -1.55 8.20
CA GLN A 221 5.25 -2.59 8.74
C GLN A 221 5.92 -2.07 10.01
N THR A 222 5.65 -2.72 11.15
CA THR A 222 6.21 -2.34 12.45
C THR A 222 7.48 -3.13 12.78
N ALA A 223 7.68 -4.26 12.10
CA ALA A 223 8.94 -4.98 12.02
C ALA A 223 9.12 -5.46 10.57
N ALA A 224 9.98 -4.80 9.81
CA ALA A 224 10.38 -5.31 8.50
C ALA A 224 11.65 -6.16 8.65
N TYR A 225 11.61 -7.38 8.13
CA TYR A 225 12.76 -8.28 8.07
C TYR A 225 13.52 -8.19 6.73
N ASP A 226 13.00 -7.42 5.78
CA ASP A 226 13.62 -7.23 4.48
C ASP A 226 14.74 -6.19 4.56
N ALA A 227 15.91 -6.53 4.02
CA ALA A 227 17.06 -5.65 3.91
C ALA A 227 16.89 -4.54 2.86
N SER A 228 15.89 -4.64 1.97
CA SER A 228 15.58 -3.64 0.95
C SER A 228 15.04 -2.33 1.54
N VAL A 229 14.51 -2.39 2.77
CA VAL A 229 13.93 -1.25 3.50
C VAL A 229 14.82 -0.86 4.67
N GLY A 230 14.99 0.44 4.89
CA GLY A 230 15.87 0.97 5.93
C GLY A 230 15.54 2.42 6.28
N ARG A 231 16.39 3.05 7.09
CA ARG A 231 16.23 4.45 7.58
C ARG A 231 15.06 4.67 8.55
N PHE A 232 14.47 3.60 9.08
CA PHE A 232 13.50 3.66 10.17
C PHE A 232 13.96 2.82 11.36
N THR A 233 13.58 3.26 12.55
CA THR A 233 13.59 2.40 13.76
C THR A 233 12.18 2.20 14.32
N GLY A 234 11.20 2.91 13.76
CA GLY A 234 9.78 2.78 14.08
C GLY A 234 9.06 1.91 13.04
N ALA A 235 8.14 2.50 12.29
CA ALA A 235 7.46 1.81 11.19
C ALA A 235 8.04 2.18 9.83
N TYR A 236 7.91 1.24 8.89
CA TYR A 236 7.98 1.49 7.46
C TYR A 236 6.56 1.59 6.92
N ILE A 237 6.20 2.75 6.37
CA ILE A 237 4.86 3.02 5.84
C ILE A 237 4.96 3.28 4.34
N ASN A 238 4.39 2.40 3.53
CA ASN A 238 4.28 2.61 2.09
C ASN A 238 2.82 2.88 1.72
N MET A 239 2.54 4.06 1.16
CA MET A 239 1.23 4.42 0.63
C MET A 239 1.24 4.24 -0.88
N VAL A 240 0.26 3.51 -1.42
CA VAL A 240 0.15 3.31 -2.86
C VAL A 240 -1.05 4.06 -3.41
N PRO A 241 -0.84 4.98 -4.37
CA PRO A 241 -1.92 5.69 -5.01
C PRO A 241 -2.76 4.75 -5.88
N LYS A 242 -4.02 5.11 -6.12
CA LYS A 242 -4.89 4.38 -7.05
C LYS A 242 -4.28 4.41 -8.46
N SER A 243 -4.17 3.23 -9.08
CA SER A 243 -3.87 3.12 -10.51
C SER A 243 -5.10 3.52 -11.35
N GLY A 244 -4.88 3.92 -12.59
CA GLY A 244 -5.98 4.18 -13.53
C GLY A 244 -6.79 2.91 -13.81
N ALA A 245 -8.07 3.08 -14.14
CA ALA A 245 -8.96 2.01 -14.59
C ALA A 245 -9.37 2.24 -16.06
N ASN A 246 -9.92 1.19 -16.69
CA ASN A 246 -10.41 1.27 -18.07
C ASN A 246 -11.77 1.96 -18.20
N GLU A 247 -12.40 2.33 -17.09
CA GLU A 247 -13.67 3.05 -17.06
C GLU A 247 -13.48 4.47 -16.53
N PHE A 248 -14.26 5.42 -17.03
CA PHE A 248 -14.28 6.77 -16.47
C PHE A 248 -14.97 6.77 -15.10
N HIS A 249 -14.28 7.29 -14.09
CA HIS A 249 -14.83 7.47 -12.76
C HIS A 249 -14.30 8.75 -12.12
N GLY A 250 -15.08 9.30 -11.18
CA GLY A 250 -14.68 10.49 -10.45
C GLY A 250 -15.34 10.55 -9.09
N THR A 251 -14.73 11.28 -8.17
CA THR A 251 -15.29 11.49 -6.84
C THR A 251 -15.24 12.98 -6.49
N GLY A 252 -16.29 13.46 -5.82
CA GLY A 252 -16.37 14.79 -5.26
C GLY A 252 -16.56 14.68 -3.75
N TRP A 253 -15.78 15.44 -3.00
CA TRP A 253 -15.84 15.45 -1.54
C TRP A 253 -15.91 16.88 -1.01
N PHE A 254 -16.79 17.09 -0.04
CA PHE A 254 -16.83 18.29 0.77
C PHE A 254 -16.77 17.92 2.26
N SER A 255 -15.81 18.48 3.00
CA SER A 255 -15.74 18.36 4.46
C SER A 255 -15.85 19.72 5.12
N HIS A 256 -16.76 19.84 6.08
CA HIS A 256 -16.86 20.96 7.00
C HIS A 256 -16.56 20.47 8.42
N LEU A 257 -15.55 21.04 9.05
CA LEU A 257 -15.24 20.82 10.46
C LEU A 257 -15.28 22.16 11.18
N SER A 258 -16.10 22.24 12.23
CA SER A 258 -16.18 23.43 13.08
C SER A 258 -16.17 23.00 14.55
N ARG A 259 -15.05 23.28 15.23
CA ARG A 259 -14.86 22.94 16.64
C ARG A 259 -15.86 23.57 17.61
N PRO A 260 -16.43 24.76 17.34
CA PRO A 260 -17.54 25.28 18.13
C PRO A 260 -18.84 24.48 17.99
N LEU A 261 -19.02 23.70 16.92
CA LEU A 261 -20.19 22.83 16.71
C LEU A 261 -19.93 21.38 17.16
N MET A 262 -18.78 21.09 17.77
CA MET A 262 -18.39 19.75 18.22
C MET A 262 -18.31 19.68 19.74
N THR A 263 -18.61 18.50 20.30
CA THR A 263 -18.40 18.25 21.73
C THR A 263 -16.93 17.99 22.03
N HIS A 264 -16.50 18.35 23.24
CA HIS A 264 -15.14 18.06 23.69
C HIS A 264 -14.95 16.55 23.94
N PRO A 265 -13.87 15.94 23.44
CA PRO A 265 -13.54 14.54 23.75
C PRO A 265 -13.34 14.35 25.25
N PHE A 266 -13.55 13.11 25.74
CA PHE A 266 -13.40 12.77 27.16
C PHE A 266 -12.11 13.27 27.79
N PHE A 267 -10.96 13.05 27.14
CA PHE A 267 -9.65 13.46 27.67
C PHE A 267 -9.46 14.98 27.71
N VAL A 268 -10.11 15.70 26.79
CA VAL A 268 -10.11 17.17 26.77
C VAL A 268 -10.94 17.72 27.92
N ASN A 269 -12.13 17.15 28.14
CA ASN A 269 -12.95 17.49 29.30
C ASN A 269 -12.21 17.20 30.60
N ARG A 270 -11.58 16.02 30.72
CA ARG A 270 -10.80 15.65 31.91
C ARG A 270 -9.72 16.67 32.22
N GLN A 271 -8.98 17.16 31.23
CA GLN A 271 -7.96 18.20 31.43
C GLN A 271 -8.57 19.58 31.71
N LEU A 272 -9.66 19.93 31.02
CA LEU A 272 -10.35 21.21 31.22
C LEU A 272 -10.85 21.34 32.66
N TYR A 273 -11.46 20.28 33.19
CA TYR A 273 -12.02 20.22 34.55
C TYR A 273 -11.03 19.75 35.62
N ASP A 274 -9.75 19.55 35.31
CA ASP A 274 -8.73 19.24 36.31
C ASP A 274 -8.44 20.49 37.16
N LEU A 275 -8.85 20.46 38.43
CA LEU A 275 -8.67 21.56 39.39
C LEU A 275 -7.19 21.83 39.72
N ARG A 276 -6.29 20.85 39.52
CA ARG A 276 -4.84 21.03 39.74
C ARG A 276 -4.20 22.01 38.77
N THR A 277 -4.79 22.17 37.59
CA THR A 277 -4.32 23.07 36.53
C THR A 277 -5.05 24.42 36.54
N GLY A 278 -5.79 24.71 37.62
CA GLY A 278 -6.57 25.93 37.78
C GLY A 278 -8.03 25.81 37.28
N PRO A 279 -8.85 26.85 37.53
CA PRO A 279 -10.27 26.86 37.16
C PRO A 279 -10.47 26.80 35.64
N VAL A 280 -11.70 26.47 35.21
CA VAL A 280 -12.09 26.48 33.79
C VAL A 280 -12.19 27.92 33.31
N THR A 281 -11.10 28.47 32.78
CA THR A 281 -11.10 29.80 32.15
C THR A 281 -11.28 29.71 30.63
N PRO A 282 -11.73 30.78 29.96
CA PRO A 282 -11.77 30.85 28.50
C PRO A 282 -10.40 30.59 27.86
N GLU A 283 -9.31 31.04 28.49
CA GLU A 283 -7.94 30.83 28.01
C GLU A 283 -7.56 29.35 28.08
N LYS A 284 -7.87 28.67 29.21
CA LYS A 284 -7.68 27.22 29.36
C LYS A 284 -8.47 26.45 28.30
N ARG A 285 -9.74 26.82 28.07
CA ARG A 285 -10.57 26.23 27.03
C ARG A 285 -10.01 26.44 25.63
N ASN A 286 -9.60 27.65 25.29
CA ASN A 286 -9.06 27.98 23.97
C ASN A 286 -7.69 27.35 23.74
N SER A 287 -6.88 27.16 24.78
CA SER A 287 -5.59 26.46 24.68
C SER A 287 -5.74 24.96 24.39
N LEU A 288 -6.73 24.30 25.02
CA LEU A 288 -7.01 22.88 24.84
C LEU A 288 -7.90 22.61 23.61
N TRP A 289 -8.78 23.55 23.25
CA TRP A 289 -9.75 23.38 22.18
C TRP A 289 -9.88 24.64 21.34
N LEU A 290 -8.81 24.94 20.60
CA LEU A 290 -8.76 26.09 19.68
C LEU A 290 -9.96 26.09 18.73
N PRO A 291 -10.70 27.21 18.58
CA PRO A 291 -11.79 27.30 17.62
C PRO A 291 -11.22 27.17 16.20
N THR A 292 -11.39 26.00 15.59
CA THR A 292 -10.94 25.71 14.23
C THR A 292 -12.15 25.54 13.33
N ARG A 293 -12.13 26.20 12.18
CA ARG A 293 -13.05 25.98 11.06
C ARG A 293 -12.24 25.52 9.87
N THR A 294 -12.65 24.41 9.27
CA THR A 294 -11.99 23.85 8.08
C THR A 294 -13.06 23.49 7.08
N ASN A 295 -12.98 24.11 5.90
CA ASN A 295 -13.76 23.74 4.73
C ASN A 295 -12.78 23.14 3.73
N ARG A 296 -13.07 21.96 3.21
CA ARG A 296 -12.27 21.38 2.12
C ARG A 296 -13.17 20.79 1.07
N THR A 297 -12.84 21.14 -0.16
CA THR A 297 -13.42 20.56 -1.35
C THR A 297 -12.31 19.80 -2.05
N ARG A 298 -12.57 18.55 -2.41
CA ARG A 298 -11.65 17.70 -3.15
C ARG A 298 -12.42 17.07 -4.31
N THR A 299 -11.78 16.97 -5.45
CA THR A 299 -12.30 16.27 -6.61
C THR A 299 -11.20 15.38 -7.18
N SER A 300 -11.57 14.20 -7.65
CA SER A 300 -10.68 13.32 -8.39
C SER A 300 -11.40 12.81 -9.62
N PHE A 301 -10.64 12.62 -10.70
CA PHE A 301 -11.10 12.05 -11.96
C PHE A 301 -10.05 11.05 -12.43
N ALA A 302 -10.51 9.91 -12.92
CA ALA A 302 -9.67 8.87 -13.49
C ALA A 302 -10.44 8.19 -14.63
N GLY A 303 -9.70 7.59 -15.54
CA GLY A 303 -10.25 6.92 -16.71
C GLY A 303 -9.17 6.55 -17.71
N PRO A 304 -9.56 5.93 -18.83
CA PRO A 304 -8.63 5.47 -19.84
C PRO A 304 -7.95 6.65 -20.53
N VAL A 305 -6.67 6.48 -20.85
CA VAL A 305 -5.90 7.45 -21.65
C VAL A 305 -6.18 7.18 -23.12
N LEU A 306 -7.02 8.00 -23.73
CA LEU A 306 -7.31 7.96 -25.16
C LEU A 306 -6.32 8.87 -25.90
N ILE A 307 -5.29 8.30 -26.52
CA ILE A 307 -4.39 9.04 -27.42
C ILE A 307 -4.74 8.65 -28.85
N PRO A 308 -5.43 9.53 -29.61
CA PRO A 308 -5.81 9.23 -30.98
C PRO A 308 -4.58 8.86 -31.82
N LYS A 309 -4.69 7.78 -32.61
CA LYS A 309 -3.64 7.27 -33.53
C LYS A 309 -2.44 6.56 -32.87
N LEU A 310 -2.44 6.36 -31.56
CA LEU A 310 -1.39 5.62 -30.83
C LEU A 310 -1.95 4.40 -30.07
N TYR A 311 -3.13 4.54 -29.49
CA TYR A 311 -3.89 3.45 -28.88
C TYR A 311 -5.26 3.40 -29.55
N ASN A 312 -5.64 2.22 -30.07
CA ASN A 312 -6.96 1.97 -30.67
C ASN A 312 -8.02 1.73 -29.60
#